data_AF-A0A1X7U9L5-F1
#
_entry.id   AF-A0A1X7U9L5-F1
#
_cell.length_a   1.000
_cell.length_b   1.000
_cell.length_c   1.000
_cell.angle_alpha   90.00
_cell.angle_beta   90.00
_cell.angle_gamma   90.00
#
_symmetry.space_group_name_H-M   'P 1'
#
loop_
_entity.id
_entity.type
_entity.pdbx_description
1 polymer ?
#
loop_
_entity_poly.entity_id
_entity_poly.type
_entity_poly.pdbx_seq_one_letter_code
_entity_poly.pdbx_strand_id
1 'polypeptide(L)'
;MVEEMMNVLRQSERKLTEQAKRVTDAKLKVLSGQMKSAEMSLSVLEDVEDYVEQSLKTGSPQQVLRSKKQMMERMSEVTAGINVEELHPNEKADFVLSKDIISLHHIGDIVTFSSTALQQCRVKKVDGITPADKGVLFSLSMEAPDSSVLCVPLSSLRCSLVPGGKGDQPIHTTVTTTSTNSGVYRIQCNPSTRGTHTVKVQVYDVHLEDTSLVISFNPCLDNITPVRTITELKRPWGVALSDDNHVIITELDGNCVTILDREGKKVRSLGGKEGSGNVKFSHPRGVAITPDKFILVSDNHRIQKISMDGYLIASVGEKGSGPLLFKEPHVIAISSITGQVYIADKGNDCIQVLNPDLTFSHSFGSYGSANGEFVYPRHIAIDSQGLVYVTDNGNHRIQKFSPDGKFVCQFGTKGSGPGQLSNPNGITIDTAATGLVYVSEWGNNRISVFTSDGVFVSKFGSKGSNIDQFNNPYGLTFDEDGLLYVCDYNNYRLVVY
;
A
#
# COMPACT_ATOMS: atom_id res chain seq x y z
N MET A 1 -43.95 -45.69 -1.18
CA MET A 1 -42.61 -45.09 -1.40
C MET A 1 -42.61 -43.56 -1.33
N VAL A 2 -43.09 -42.78 -2.32
CA VAL A 2 -43.07 -41.29 -2.25
C VAL A 2 -43.95 -40.74 -1.12
N GLU A 3 -45.12 -41.34 -0.91
CA GLU A 3 -46.07 -40.93 0.13
C GLU A 3 -45.59 -41.27 1.55
N GLU A 4 -44.93 -42.41 1.72
CA GLU A 4 -44.23 -42.77 2.97
C GLU A 4 -43.06 -41.81 3.25
N MET A 5 -42.30 -41.44 2.22
CA MET A 5 -41.18 -40.50 2.35
C MET A 5 -41.66 -39.09 2.73
N MET A 6 -42.77 -38.63 2.14
CA MET A 6 -43.41 -37.38 2.54
C MET A 6 -43.95 -37.43 3.97
N ASN A 7 -44.47 -38.57 4.42
CA ASN A 7 -44.93 -38.73 5.80
C ASN A 7 -43.77 -38.70 6.81
N VAL A 8 -42.64 -39.34 6.50
CA VAL A 8 -41.44 -39.29 7.36
C VAL A 8 -40.86 -37.88 7.43
N LEU A 9 -40.80 -37.16 6.29
CA LEU A 9 -40.33 -35.76 6.27
C LEU A 9 -41.24 -34.84 7.08
N ARG A 10 -42.57 -34.95 6.92
CA ARG A 10 -43.54 -34.18 7.73
C ARG A 10 -43.45 -34.50 9.21
N GLN A 11 -43.16 -35.74 9.57
CA GLN A 11 -42.99 -36.14 10.96
C GLN A 11 -41.67 -35.61 11.56
N SER A 12 -40.60 -35.59 10.76
CA SER A 12 -39.31 -34.99 11.15
C SER A 12 -39.40 -33.48 11.30
N GLU A 13 -40.07 -32.79 10.35
CA GLU A 13 -40.34 -31.35 10.41
C GLU A 13 -41.07 -31.01 11.72
N ARG A 14 -42.17 -31.71 12.03
CA ARG A 14 -42.92 -31.51 13.28
C ARG A 14 -42.06 -31.68 14.53
N LYS A 15 -41.21 -32.71 14.59
CA LYS A 15 -40.31 -32.95 15.72
C LYS A 15 -39.29 -31.84 15.89
N LEU A 16 -38.68 -31.38 14.79
CA LEU A 16 -37.70 -30.30 14.81
C LEU A 16 -38.34 -28.96 15.20
N THR A 17 -39.51 -28.65 14.67
CA THR A 17 -40.25 -27.43 15.04
C THR A 17 -40.61 -27.44 16.53
N GLU A 18 -41.02 -28.58 17.07
CA GLU A 18 -41.38 -28.69 18.48
C GLU A 18 -40.16 -28.61 19.40
N GLN A 19 -39.02 -29.18 18.99
CA GLN A 19 -37.76 -29.04 19.72
C GLN A 19 -37.26 -27.59 19.69
N ALA A 20 -37.30 -26.93 18.54
CA ALA A 20 -36.95 -25.52 18.40
C ALA A 20 -37.82 -24.64 19.30
N LYS A 21 -39.14 -24.90 19.34
CA LYS A 21 -40.07 -24.18 20.22
C LYS A 21 -39.72 -24.36 21.70
N ARG A 22 -39.45 -25.60 22.14
CA ARG A 22 -39.05 -25.88 23.53
C ARG A 22 -37.76 -25.17 23.93
N VAL A 23 -36.78 -25.12 23.03
CA VAL A 23 -35.51 -24.39 23.28
C VAL A 23 -35.77 -22.88 23.36
N THR A 24 -36.57 -22.33 22.46
CA THR A 24 -36.94 -20.90 22.49
C THR A 24 -37.67 -20.55 23.78
N ASP A 25 -38.64 -21.36 24.20
CA ASP A 25 -39.39 -21.15 25.45
C ASP A 25 -38.48 -21.24 26.69
N ALA A 26 -37.55 -22.19 26.71
CA ALA A 26 -36.54 -22.31 27.77
C ALA A 26 -35.60 -21.08 27.81
N LYS A 27 -35.15 -20.60 26.64
CA LYS A 27 -34.31 -19.41 26.54
C LYS A 27 -35.03 -18.15 27.01
N LEU A 28 -36.28 -17.95 26.59
CA LEU A 28 -37.11 -16.82 27.03
C LEU A 28 -37.32 -16.83 28.54
N LYS A 29 -37.47 -18.01 29.15
CA LYS A 29 -37.60 -18.15 30.61
C LYS A 29 -36.32 -17.74 31.34
N VAL A 30 -35.14 -18.13 30.84
CA VAL A 30 -33.85 -17.75 31.43
C VAL A 30 -33.63 -16.23 31.31
N LEU A 31 -33.83 -15.68 30.10
CA LEU A 31 -33.72 -14.24 29.85
C LEU A 31 -34.66 -13.41 30.73
N SER A 32 -35.90 -13.87 30.91
CA SER A 32 -36.86 -13.20 31.80
C SER A 32 -36.42 -13.22 33.26
N GLY A 33 -35.79 -14.32 33.72
CA GLY A 33 -35.20 -14.40 35.06
C GLY A 33 -34.03 -13.43 35.23
N GLN A 34 -33.13 -13.37 34.24
CA GLN A 34 -31.99 -12.46 34.23
C GLN A 34 -32.41 -11.00 34.20
N MET A 35 -33.42 -10.63 33.38
CA MET A 35 -33.98 -9.28 33.36
C MET A 35 -34.50 -8.86 34.73
N LYS A 36 -35.30 -9.72 35.40
CA LYS A 36 -35.80 -9.41 36.76
C LYS A 36 -34.68 -9.26 37.78
N SER A 37 -33.63 -10.08 37.69
CA SER A 37 -32.47 -9.99 38.58
C SER A 37 -31.71 -8.68 38.39
N ALA A 38 -31.53 -8.26 37.13
CA ALA A 38 -30.90 -6.98 36.78
C ALA A 38 -31.76 -5.77 37.23
N GLU A 39 -33.09 -5.83 37.04
CA GLU A 39 -34.01 -4.78 37.51
C GLU A 39 -33.99 -4.63 39.03
N MET A 40 -33.97 -5.73 39.79
CA MET A 40 -33.82 -5.68 41.25
C MET A 40 -32.46 -5.08 41.66
N SER A 41 -31.38 -5.46 40.95
CA SER A 41 -30.04 -4.92 41.23
C SER A 41 -29.96 -3.41 40.98
N LEU A 42 -30.63 -2.93 39.93
CA LEU A 42 -30.70 -1.50 39.61
C LEU A 42 -31.47 -0.73 40.70
N SER A 43 -32.61 -1.22 41.15
CA SER A 43 -33.40 -0.59 42.23
C SER A 43 -32.60 -0.46 43.53
N VAL A 44 -31.81 -1.47 43.90
CA VAL A 44 -30.99 -1.40 45.12
C VAL A 44 -29.85 -0.39 44.98
N LEU A 45 -29.30 -0.21 43.77
CA LEU A 45 -28.28 0.81 43.52
C LEU A 45 -28.86 2.23 43.59
N GLU A 46 -30.08 2.43 43.08
CA GLU A 46 -30.81 3.71 43.17
C GLU A 46 -31.09 4.08 44.64
N ASP A 47 -31.51 3.14 45.48
CA ASP A 47 -31.72 3.36 46.92
C ASP A 47 -30.42 3.80 47.64
N VAL A 48 -29.27 3.24 47.24
CA VAL A 48 -27.96 3.62 47.78
C VAL A 48 -27.56 5.02 47.32
N GLU A 49 -27.81 5.36 46.07
CA GLU A 49 -27.55 6.69 45.52
C GLU A 49 -28.34 7.77 46.29
N ASP A 50 -29.65 7.55 46.48
CA ASP A 50 -30.52 8.46 47.23
C ASP A 50 -30.05 8.65 48.68
N TYR A 51 -29.64 7.56 49.35
CA TYR A 51 -29.13 7.60 50.71
C TYR A 51 -27.82 8.40 50.82
N VAL A 52 -26.90 8.19 49.87
CA VAL A 52 -25.64 8.92 49.80
C VAL A 52 -25.89 10.40 49.53
N GLU A 53 -26.80 10.72 48.60
CA GLU A 53 -27.12 12.09 48.24
C GLU A 53 -27.75 12.86 49.42
N GLN A 54 -28.69 12.24 50.15
CA GLN A 54 -29.28 12.84 51.36
C GLN A 54 -28.25 13.05 52.48
N SER A 55 -27.34 12.08 52.66
CA SER A 55 -26.29 12.15 53.69
C SER A 55 -25.28 13.27 53.39
N LEU A 56 -24.99 13.53 52.12
CA LEU A 56 -24.11 14.63 51.68
C LEU A 56 -24.80 16.00 51.79
N LYS A 57 -26.11 16.09 51.55
CA LYS A 57 -26.88 17.34 51.64
C LYS A 57 -27.09 17.84 53.07
N THR A 58 -27.14 16.96 54.07
CA THR A 58 -27.57 17.31 55.44
C THR A 58 -26.48 17.18 56.52
N GLY A 59 -25.34 16.55 56.21
CA GLY A 59 -24.30 16.23 57.19
C GLY A 59 -23.19 17.27 57.33
N SER A 60 -22.72 17.52 58.56
CA SER A 60 -21.46 18.26 58.79
C SER A 60 -20.23 17.45 58.32
N PRO A 61 -19.09 18.09 57.98
CA PRO A 61 -17.92 17.38 57.44
C PRO A 61 -17.40 16.21 58.28
N GLN A 62 -17.50 16.31 59.62
CA GLN A 62 -17.09 15.24 60.54
C GLN A 62 -18.09 14.07 60.58
N GLN A 63 -19.39 14.33 60.33
CA GLN A 63 -20.40 13.29 60.22
C GLN A 63 -20.27 12.52 58.90
N VAL A 64 -20.03 13.23 57.78
CA VAL A 64 -19.80 12.60 56.47
C VAL A 64 -18.59 11.65 56.51
N LEU A 65 -17.51 12.02 57.20
CA LEU A 65 -16.32 11.18 57.40
C LEU A 65 -16.58 9.92 58.25
N ARG A 66 -17.45 10.00 59.27
CA ARG A 66 -17.88 8.82 60.05
C ARG A 66 -18.82 7.93 59.23
N SER A 67 -19.77 8.53 58.52
CA SER A 67 -20.73 7.81 57.68
C SER A 67 -20.07 7.15 56.48
N LYS A 68 -18.91 7.63 56.00
CA LYS A 68 -18.14 7.00 54.91
C LYS A 68 -17.86 5.52 55.14
N LYS A 69 -17.53 5.12 56.37
CA LYS A 69 -17.28 3.70 56.70
C LYS A 69 -18.56 2.87 56.59
N GLN A 70 -19.67 3.39 57.12
CA GLN A 70 -20.99 2.74 57.02
C GLN A 70 -21.51 2.70 55.58
N MET A 71 -21.26 3.72 54.76
CA MET A 71 -21.61 3.74 53.33
C MET A 71 -20.85 2.65 52.57
N MET A 72 -19.54 2.50 52.79
CA MET A 72 -18.76 1.43 52.15
C MET A 72 -19.19 0.03 52.61
N GLU A 73 -19.57 -0.11 53.89
CA GLU A 73 -20.06 -1.38 54.45
C GLU A 73 -21.41 -1.78 53.84
N ARG A 74 -22.36 -0.83 53.72
CA ARG A 74 -23.63 -1.03 53.01
C ARG A 74 -23.44 -1.34 51.53
N MET A 75 -22.53 -0.65 50.86
CA MET A 75 -22.20 -0.90 49.45
C MET A 75 -21.57 -2.29 49.27
N SER A 76 -20.76 -2.75 50.22
CA SER A 76 -20.22 -4.12 50.23
C SER A 76 -21.28 -5.18 50.51
N GLU A 77 -22.24 -4.93 51.39
CA GLU A 77 -23.38 -5.84 51.65
C GLU A 77 -24.28 -5.98 50.42
N VAL A 78 -24.56 -4.87 49.72
CA VAL A 78 -25.32 -4.87 48.46
C VAL A 78 -24.57 -5.60 47.36
N THR A 79 -23.25 -5.36 47.23
CA THR A 79 -22.41 -6.04 46.21
C THR A 79 -22.31 -7.55 46.46
N ALA A 80 -22.41 -8.01 47.71
CA ALA A 80 -22.43 -9.44 48.05
C ALA A 80 -23.74 -10.15 47.68
N GLY A 81 -24.85 -9.41 47.52
CA GLY A 81 -26.14 -9.94 47.08
C GLY A 81 -26.31 -10.02 45.56
N ILE A 82 -25.43 -9.35 44.79
CA ILE A 82 -25.46 -9.38 43.33
C ILE A 82 -24.70 -10.63 42.87
N ASN A 83 -25.46 -11.68 42.52
CA ASN A 83 -24.87 -12.91 42.00
C ASN A 83 -24.44 -12.72 40.53
N VAL A 84 -23.24 -12.19 40.32
CA VAL A 84 -22.68 -11.89 38.98
C VAL A 84 -22.56 -13.17 38.11
N GLU A 85 -22.47 -14.35 38.73
CA GLU A 85 -22.39 -15.63 38.01
C GLU A 85 -23.70 -16.01 37.30
N GLU A 86 -24.87 -15.51 37.74
CA GLU A 86 -26.16 -15.70 37.06
C GLU A 86 -26.32 -14.85 35.79
N LEU A 87 -25.43 -13.88 35.56
CA LEU A 87 -25.42 -13.02 34.37
C LEU A 87 -24.61 -13.61 33.21
N HIS A 88 -23.96 -14.76 33.38
CA HIS A 88 -23.24 -15.44 32.30
C HIS A 88 -24.18 -16.30 31.43
N PRO A 89 -23.96 -16.37 30.10
CA PRO A 89 -24.71 -17.28 29.24
C PRO A 89 -24.39 -18.73 29.62
N ASN A 90 -25.29 -19.42 30.32
CA ASN A 90 -25.22 -20.87 30.50
C ASN A 90 -25.66 -21.56 29.19
N GLU A 91 -24.81 -21.49 28.17
CA GLU A 91 -25.05 -22.13 26.88
C GLU A 91 -24.49 -23.55 26.87
N LYS A 92 -25.34 -24.53 27.15
CA LYS A 92 -25.19 -25.90 26.64
C LYS A 92 -26.52 -26.43 26.14
N ALA A 93 -26.68 -26.43 24.83
CA ALA A 93 -27.69 -27.23 24.15
C ALA A 93 -26.97 -28.14 23.16
N ASP A 94 -26.64 -29.36 23.59
CA ASP A 94 -26.18 -30.41 22.68
C ASP A 94 -27.38 -30.92 21.89
N PHE A 95 -27.44 -30.57 20.61
CA PHE A 95 -28.40 -31.17 19.69
C PHE A 95 -27.90 -32.56 19.29
N VAL A 96 -28.41 -33.60 19.95
CA VAL A 96 -28.20 -34.98 19.51
C VAL A 96 -29.28 -35.35 18.51
N LEU A 97 -28.90 -35.43 17.22
CA LEU A 97 -29.72 -36.04 16.17
C LEU A 97 -29.66 -37.56 16.31
N SER A 98 -30.83 -38.22 16.42
CA SER A 98 -30.91 -39.67 16.32
C SER A 98 -30.56 -40.10 14.90
N LYS A 99 -29.36 -40.64 14.71
CA LYS A 99 -28.90 -41.27 13.47
C LYS A 99 -29.56 -42.63 13.31
N ASP A 100 -30.79 -42.66 12.83
CA ASP A 100 -31.41 -43.88 12.31
C ASP A 100 -32.25 -43.57 11.08
N ILE A 101 -31.61 -43.04 10.02
CA ILE A 101 -32.16 -43.11 8.67
C ILE A 101 -31.00 -43.40 7.72
N ILE A 102 -30.69 -44.70 7.58
CA ILE A 102 -29.92 -45.23 6.46
C ILE A 102 -30.81 -45.01 5.22
N SER A 103 -30.25 -44.44 4.15
CA SER A 103 -30.87 -44.21 2.83
C SER A 103 -31.43 -42.81 2.53
N LEU A 104 -30.58 -41.78 2.51
CA LEU A 104 -30.86 -40.50 1.83
C LEU A 104 -29.63 -39.94 1.09
N HIS A 105 -28.99 -40.74 0.24
CA HIS A 105 -27.79 -40.31 -0.53
C HIS A 105 -28.06 -39.38 -1.73
N HIS A 106 -29.28 -38.86 -1.95
CA HIS A 106 -29.58 -38.11 -3.19
C HIS A 106 -30.44 -36.85 -3.04
N ILE A 107 -30.57 -36.26 -1.86
CA ILE A 107 -31.08 -34.88 -1.74
C ILE A 107 -29.90 -34.02 -1.31
N GLY A 108 -29.48 -33.14 -2.24
CA GLY A 108 -28.25 -32.36 -2.18
C GLY A 108 -27.97 -31.79 -0.80
N ASP A 109 -26.78 -32.16 -0.30
CA ASP A 109 -25.94 -31.47 0.67
C ASP A 109 -26.56 -30.23 1.32
N ILE A 110 -27.56 -30.45 2.18
CA ILE A 110 -27.81 -29.51 3.27
C ILE A 110 -26.67 -29.77 4.25
N VAL A 111 -25.53 -29.13 3.98
CA VAL A 111 -24.38 -29.26 4.87
C VAL A 111 -24.71 -28.53 6.16
N THR A 112 -25.16 -29.31 7.14
CA THR A 112 -25.40 -28.88 8.51
C THR A 112 -24.06 -28.78 9.21
N PHE A 113 -23.26 -27.80 8.83
CA PHE A 113 -22.09 -27.45 9.62
C PHE A 113 -22.56 -26.83 10.93
N SER A 114 -22.12 -27.38 12.06
CA SER A 114 -22.20 -26.68 13.34
C SER A 114 -21.43 -25.36 13.25
N SER A 115 -21.76 -24.36 14.07
CA SER A 115 -21.02 -23.09 14.15
C SER A 115 -19.51 -23.32 14.37
N THR A 116 -19.17 -24.33 15.18
CA THR A 116 -17.81 -24.81 15.41
C THR A 116 -17.13 -25.41 14.18
N ALA A 117 -17.87 -26.13 13.32
CA ALA A 117 -17.32 -26.68 12.09
C ALA A 117 -17.13 -25.60 11.01
N LEU A 118 -18.00 -24.59 10.95
CA LEU A 118 -17.84 -23.43 10.08
C LEU A 118 -16.60 -22.61 10.42
N GLN A 119 -16.29 -22.39 11.71
CA GLN A 119 -15.08 -21.67 12.12
C GLN A 119 -13.78 -22.33 11.66
N GLN A 120 -13.79 -23.65 11.47
CA GLN A 120 -12.64 -24.42 11.00
C GLN A 120 -12.53 -24.46 9.46
N CYS A 121 -13.50 -23.90 8.74
CA CYS A 121 -13.46 -23.81 7.29
C CYS A 121 -12.41 -22.80 6.85
N ARG A 122 -11.68 -23.15 5.79
CA ARG A 122 -10.61 -22.32 5.23
C ARG A 122 -11.04 -21.65 3.96
N VAL A 123 -10.66 -20.39 3.82
CA VAL A 123 -10.91 -19.60 2.64
C VAL A 123 -9.71 -19.75 1.69
N LYS A 124 -9.94 -20.25 0.47
CA LYS A 124 -8.91 -20.39 -0.57
C LYS A 124 -9.20 -19.48 -1.75
N LYS A 125 -8.20 -18.72 -2.18
CA LYS A 125 -8.25 -17.93 -3.40
C LYS A 125 -8.09 -18.86 -4.62
N VAL A 126 -9.00 -18.77 -5.59
CA VAL A 126 -9.01 -19.68 -6.75
C VAL A 126 -8.44 -19.07 -8.02
N ASP A 127 -8.42 -17.74 -8.20
CA ASP A 127 -7.94 -17.12 -9.45
C ASP A 127 -7.14 -15.81 -9.24
N GLY A 128 -6.38 -15.43 -10.27
CA GLY A 128 -5.66 -14.16 -10.37
C GLY A 128 -6.59 -12.94 -10.31
N ILE A 129 -6.10 -11.85 -9.72
CA ILE A 129 -6.83 -10.58 -9.63
C ILE A 129 -6.96 -9.99 -11.03
N THR A 130 -8.18 -9.81 -11.52
CA THR A 130 -8.45 -9.12 -12.80
C THR A 130 -9.02 -7.72 -12.55
N PRO A 131 -8.52 -6.68 -13.24
CA PRO A 131 -9.15 -5.38 -13.27
C PRO A 131 -10.56 -5.46 -13.88
N ALA A 132 -11.52 -4.72 -13.31
CA ALA A 132 -12.85 -4.49 -13.86
C ALA A 132 -13.06 -2.97 -14.02
N ASP A 133 -13.99 -2.54 -14.89
CA ASP A 133 -14.20 -1.13 -15.30
C ASP A 133 -14.25 -0.09 -14.17
N LYS A 134 -14.52 -0.50 -12.91
CA LYS A 134 -14.51 0.38 -11.72
C LYS A 134 -13.92 -0.26 -10.46
N GLY A 135 -13.22 -1.40 -10.55
CA GLY A 135 -12.78 -2.14 -9.37
C GLY A 135 -11.93 -3.37 -9.64
N VAL A 136 -11.82 -4.22 -8.62
CA VAL A 136 -11.07 -5.46 -8.61
C VAL A 136 -12.03 -6.65 -8.53
N LEU A 137 -11.71 -7.69 -9.28
CA LEU A 137 -12.49 -8.91 -9.37
C LEU A 137 -11.59 -10.13 -9.07
N PHE A 138 -12.01 -10.97 -8.14
CA PHE A 138 -11.28 -12.20 -7.78
C PHE A 138 -12.23 -13.34 -7.40
N SER A 139 -11.73 -14.58 -7.53
CA SER A 139 -12.47 -15.80 -7.18
C SER A 139 -12.05 -16.33 -5.83
N LEU A 140 -13.03 -16.77 -5.05
CA LEU A 140 -12.87 -17.39 -3.74
C LEU A 140 -13.56 -18.75 -3.72
N SER A 141 -12.93 -19.72 -3.08
CA SER A 141 -13.56 -20.98 -2.66
C SER A 141 -13.41 -21.12 -1.15
N MET A 142 -14.27 -21.93 -0.56
CA MET A 142 -14.19 -22.29 0.84
C MET A 142 -14.02 -23.80 0.93
N GLU A 143 -13.17 -24.26 1.83
CA GLU A 143 -12.96 -25.68 2.13
C GLU A 143 -13.44 -25.97 3.55
N ALA A 144 -14.19 -27.06 3.70
CA ALA A 144 -14.54 -27.62 4.98
C ALA A 144 -13.33 -28.31 5.65
N PRO A 145 -13.40 -28.64 6.95
CA PRO A 145 -12.28 -29.26 7.68
C PRO A 145 -11.81 -30.60 7.09
N ASP A 146 -12.68 -31.29 6.35
CA ASP A 146 -12.40 -32.53 5.63
C ASP A 146 -11.83 -32.32 4.22
N SER A 147 -11.47 -31.07 3.88
CA SER A 147 -10.99 -30.64 2.56
C SER A 147 -12.03 -30.74 1.42
N SER A 148 -13.31 -30.92 1.73
CA SER A 148 -14.39 -30.82 0.74
C SER A 148 -14.72 -29.36 0.42
N VAL A 149 -15.23 -29.10 -0.78
CA VAL A 149 -15.63 -27.74 -1.20
C VAL A 149 -16.92 -27.33 -0.50
N LEU A 150 -16.88 -26.26 0.29
CA LEU A 150 -18.03 -25.70 0.98
C LEU A 150 -18.90 -24.88 0.00
N CYS A 151 -20.14 -25.35 -0.20
CA CYS A 151 -21.15 -24.66 -1.00
C CYS A 151 -22.24 -24.07 -0.10
N VAL A 152 -22.36 -22.74 -0.10
CA VAL A 152 -23.39 -21.99 0.64
C VAL A 152 -24.24 -21.10 -0.27
N PRO A 153 -25.51 -20.82 0.09
CA PRO A 153 -26.34 -19.87 -0.63
C PRO A 153 -25.74 -18.46 -0.64
N LEU A 154 -25.89 -17.74 -1.76
CA LEU A 154 -25.42 -16.35 -1.88
C LEU A 154 -26.03 -15.41 -0.82
N SER A 155 -27.28 -15.65 -0.42
CA SER A 155 -27.95 -14.89 0.63
C SER A 155 -27.27 -15.01 2.00
N SER A 156 -26.51 -16.08 2.20
CA SER A 156 -25.83 -16.41 3.46
C SER A 156 -24.34 -16.03 3.45
N LEU A 157 -23.82 -15.45 2.37
CA LEU A 157 -22.42 -15.09 2.24
C LEU A 157 -22.25 -13.56 2.28
N ARG A 158 -21.38 -13.08 3.16
CA ARG A 158 -20.93 -11.69 3.24
C ARG A 158 -19.41 -11.65 3.14
N CYS A 159 -18.90 -10.69 2.39
CA CYS A 159 -17.47 -10.48 2.25
C CYS A 159 -17.18 -8.99 2.47
N SER A 160 -16.13 -8.69 3.23
CA SER A 160 -15.60 -7.34 3.36
C SER A 160 -14.08 -7.38 3.20
N LEU A 161 -13.53 -6.30 2.65
CA LEU A 161 -12.09 -6.12 2.59
C LEU A 161 -11.66 -5.08 3.61
N VAL A 162 -10.65 -5.42 4.40
CA VAL A 162 -10.06 -4.52 5.39
C VAL A 162 -8.63 -4.20 4.95
N PRO A 163 -8.29 -2.92 4.67
CA PRO A 163 -6.92 -2.53 4.37
C PRO A 163 -5.95 -2.85 5.52
N GLY A 164 -4.75 -3.29 5.19
CA GLY A 164 -3.68 -3.57 6.15
C GLY A 164 -3.01 -2.30 6.64
N GLY A 165 -3.50 -1.76 7.75
CA GLY A 165 -2.99 -0.54 8.40
C GLY A 165 -3.94 -0.13 9.53
N LYS A 166 -3.44 0.46 10.62
CA LYS A 166 -4.31 0.86 11.75
C LYS A 166 -5.26 1.98 11.30
N GLY A 167 -6.54 1.66 11.09
CA GLY A 167 -7.62 2.66 11.14
C GLY A 167 -8.61 2.73 9.97
N ASP A 168 -8.48 1.95 8.91
CA ASP A 168 -9.39 2.07 7.75
C ASP A 168 -10.71 1.29 7.92
N GLN A 169 -11.81 1.88 7.44
CA GLN A 169 -13.12 1.24 7.45
C GLN A 169 -13.22 0.07 6.47
N PRO A 170 -14.04 -0.97 6.76
CA PRO A 170 -14.23 -2.10 5.85
C PRO A 170 -14.82 -1.65 4.51
N ILE A 171 -14.21 -2.09 3.41
CA ILE A 171 -14.70 -1.87 2.06
C ILE A 171 -15.81 -2.90 1.79
N HIS A 172 -17.03 -2.40 1.59
CA HIS A 172 -18.16 -3.24 1.20
C HIS A 172 -17.93 -3.86 -0.17
N THR A 173 -18.16 -5.16 -0.26
CA THR A 173 -17.98 -5.92 -1.51
C THR A 173 -19.29 -6.44 -2.04
N THR A 174 -19.38 -6.59 -3.36
CA THR A 174 -20.46 -7.28 -4.03
C THR A 174 -20.03 -8.70 -4.33
N VAL A 175 -20.75 -9.68 -3.77
CA VAL A 175 -20.50 -11.09 -4.05
C VAL A 175 -21.46 -11.57 -5.11
N THR A 176 -20.93 -12.15 -6.18
CA THR A 176 -21.68 -12.75 -7.27
C THR A 176 -21.20 -14.16 -7.51
N THR A 177 -22.01 -15.00 -8.13
CA THR A 177 -21.56 -16.30 -8.66
C THR A 177 -21.22 -16.12 -10.12
N THR A 178 -20.11 -16.70 -10.56
CA THR A 178 -19.86 -16.87 -12.00
C THR A 178 -19.39 -18.28 -12.28
N SER A 179 -20.13 -18.94 -13.17
CA SER A 179 -19.76 -20.18 -13.88
C SER A 179 -19.98 -21.49 -13.15
N THR A 180 -20.74 -22.38 -13.82
CA THR A 180 -20.84 -23.87 -13.85
C THR A 180 -20.31 -24.77 -12.73
N ASN A 181 -19.37 -24.36 -11.89
CA ASN A 181 -18.77 -25.14 -10.81
C ASN A 181 -19.36 -24.73 -9.45
N SER A 182 -19.92 -25.69 -8.73
CA SER A 182 -20.42 -25.50 -7.36
C SER A 182 -19.28 -25.07 -6.41
N GLY A 183 -19.50 -24.02 -5.62
CA GLY A 183 -18.60 -23.63 -4.51
C GLY A 183 -17.53 -22.58 -4.81
N VAL A 184 -17.56 -21.95 -6.00
CA VAL A 184 -16.69 -20.81 -6.35
C VAL A 184 -17.52 -19.52 -6.42
N TYR A 185 -17.04 -18.49 -5.71
CA TYR A 185 -17.68 -17.18 -5.58
C TYR A 185 -16.80 -16.11 -6.19
N ARG A 186 -17.40 -15.19 -6.94
CA ARG A 186 -16.71 -14.04 -7.52
C ARG A 186 -16.98 -12.79 -6.69
N ILE A 187 -15.93 -12.19 -6.17
CA ILE A 187 -16.01 -10.98 -5.34
C ILE A 187 -15.60 -9.79 -6.19
N GLN A 188 -16.47 -8.80 -6.24
CA GLN A 188 -16.21 -7.49 -6.83
C GLN A 188 -16.10 -6.44 -5.71
N CYS A 189 -15.03 -5.66 -5.73
CA CYS A 189 -14.81 -4.58 -4.77
C CYS A 189 -14.04 -3.44 -5.40
N ASN A 190 -14.19 -2.23 -4.87
CA ASN A 190 -13.50 -1.04 -5.37
C ASN A 190 -12.54 -0.53 -4.29
N PRO A 191 -11.34 -1.13 -4.16
CA PRO A 191 -10.36 -0.73 -3.16
C PRO A 191 -9.79 0.66 -3.50
N SER A 192 -9.77 1.58 -2.53
CA SER A 192 -9.19 2.92 -2.70
C SER A 192 -7.69 2.99 -2.38
N THR A 193 -7.13 1.93 -1.78
CA THR A 193 -5.72 1.85 -1.37
C THR A 193 -5.08 0.57 -1.89
N ARG A 194 -3.76 0.61 -2.10
CA ARG A 194 -2.95 -0.57 -2.47
C ARG A 194 -2.41 -1.24 -1.20
N GLY A 195 -2.25 -2.56 -1.23
CA GLY A 195 -1.53 -3.30 -0.17
C GLY A 195 -2.17 -4.63 0.20
N THR A 196 -1.67 -5.23 1.27
CA THR A 196 -2.31 -6.40 1.88
C THR A 196 -3.65 -5.99 2.44
N HIS A 197 -4.71 -6.60 1.92
CA HIS A 197 -6.05 -6.48 2.47
C HIS A 197 -6.41 -7.80 3.12
N THR A 198 -7.04 -7.75 4.29
CA THR A 198 -7.64 -8.95 4.88
C THR A 198 -9.03 -9.12 4.31
N VAL A 199 -9.27 -10.26 3.66
CA VAL A 199 -10.60 -10.66 3.21
C VAL A 199 -11.28 -11.31 4.40
N LYS A 200 -12.31 -10.64 4.91
CA LYS A 200 -13.18 -11.16 5.95
C LYS A 200 -14.39 -11.80 5.31
N VAL A 201 -14.55 -13.10 5.54
CA VAL A 201 -15.65 -13.88 4.99
C VAL A 201 -16.56 -14.28 6.14
N GLN A 202 -17.83 -13.95 6.00
CA GLN A 202 -18.87 -14.32 6.94
C GLN A 202 -19.90 -15.20 6.22
N VAL A 203 -20.17 -16.36 6.82
CA VAL A 203 -21.15 -17.34 6.36
C VAL A 203 -22.20 -17.46 7.45
N TYR A 204 -23.45 -17.12 7.12
CA TYR A 204 -24.52 -16.87 8.10
C TYR A 204 -24.06 -15.84 9.15
N ASP A 205 -24.08 -16.20 10.44
CA ASP A 205 -23.62 -15.36 11.56
C ASP A 205 -22.20 -15.74 12.03
N VAL A 206 -21.47 -16.57 11.27
CA VAL A 206 -20.14 -17.07 11.63
C VAL A 206 -19.07 -16.45 10.75
N HIS A 207 -18.03 -15.91 11.39
CA HIS A 207 -16.83 -15.43 10.70
C HIS A 207 -15.87 -16.60 10.48
N LEU A 208 -15.39 -16.77 9.25
CA LEU A 208 -14.36 -17.74 8.90
C LEU A 208 -12.96 -17.21 9.24
N GLU A 209 -11.95 -18.07 9.20
CA GLU A 209 -10.55 -17.65 9.36
C GLU A 209 -10.17 -16.59 8.31
N ASP A 210 -9.56 -15.51 8.79
CA ASP A 210 -9.11 -14.38 7.97
C ASP A 210 -8.10 -14.86 6.92
N THR A 211 -8.30 -14.43 5.67
CA THR A 211 -7.34 -14.67 4.59
C THR A 211 -6.77 -13.37 4.09
N SER A 212 -5.45 -13.24 4.11
CA SER A 212 -4.76 -12.09 3.55
C SER A 212 -4.72 -12.18 2.02
N LEU A 213 -5.26 -11.16 1.37
CA LEU A 213 -5.22 -10.95 -0.06
C LEU A 213 -4.36 -9.73 -0.37
N VAL A 214 -3.28 -9.91 -1.12
CA VAL A 214 -2.53 -8.77 -1.65
C VAL A 214 -3.27 -8.22 -2.85
N ILE A 215 -3.77 -6.98 -2.74
CA ILE A 215 -4.32 -6.23 -3.87
C ILE A 215 -3.21 -5.36 -4.44
N SER A 216 -2.85 -5.65 -5.68
CA SER A 216 -1.78 -4.96 -6.40
C SER A 216 -2.27 -3.79 -7.27
N PHE A 217 -3.56 -3.46 -7.23
CA PHE A 217 -4.19 -2.46 -8.10
C PHE A 217 -4.54 -1.18 -7.32
N ASN A 218 -4.34 -0.02 -7.96
CA ASN A 218 -4.76 1.30 -7.48
C ASN A 218 -5.69 1.92 -8.55
N PRO A 219 -6.97 2.22 -8.24
CA PRO A 219 -7.92 2.78 -9.21
C PRO A 219 -7.61 4.23 -9.63
N CYS A 220 -6.66 4.91 -9.00
CA CYS A 220 -6.30 6.29 -9.36
C CYS A 220 -5.40 6.41 -10.60
N LEU A 221 -4.94 5.29 -11.19
CA LEU A 221 -4.02 5.33 -12.34
C LEU A 221 -4.72 5.45 -13.71
N ASP A 222 -6.05 5.37 -13.76
CA ASP A 222 -6.79 5.38 -15.03
C ASP A 222 -6.83 6.77 -15.70
N ASN A 223 -6.42 7.84 -14.99
CA ASN A 223 -6.40 9.23 -15.49
C ASN A 223 -5.01 9.88 -15.41
N ILE A 224 -3.94 9.24 -15.88
CA ILE A 224 -2.65 9.93 -16.08
C ILE A 224 -2.71 10.72 -17.39
N THR A 225 -3.11 11.99 -17.32
CA THR A 225 -3.22 12.87 -18.48
C THR A 225 -2.25 14.05 -18.36
N PRO A 226 -1.58 14.46 -19.45
CA PRO A 226 -0.67 15.58 -19.38
C PRO A 226 -1.45 16.88 -19.12
N VAL A 227 -0.96 17.68 -18.18
CA VAL A 227 -1.55 18.95 -17.76
C VAL A 227 -1.01 20.11 -18.58
N ARG A 228 0.31 20.17 -18.78
CA ARG A 228 0.97 21.25 -19.53
C ARG A 228 2.35 20.84 -20.05
N THR A 229 2.88 21.63 -20.97
CA THR A 229 4.26 21.51 -21.47
C THR A 229 5.02 22.80 -21.28
N ILE A 230 6.29 22.67 -20.86
CA ILE A 230 7.23 23.79 -20.75
C ILE A 230 8.25 23.62 -21.88
N THR A 231 8.28 24.58 -22.80
CA THR A 231 9.09 24.55 -24.02
C THR A 231 10.34 25.43 -23.88
N GLU A 232 11.10 25.58 -24.97
CA GLU A 232 12.31 26.44 -25.05
C GLU A 232 13.49 25.96 -24.17
N LEU A 233 13.53 24.66 -23.86
CA LEU A 233 14.63 24.02 -23.13
C LEU A 233 15.67 23.44 -24.10
N LYS A 234 16.96 23.57 -23.78
CA LYS A 234 18.09 23.13 -24.59
C LYS A 234 18.52 21.71 -24.19
N ARG A 235 17.75 20.72 -24.65
CA ARG A 235 17.90 19.27 -24.33
C ARG A 235 17.87 19.02 -22.81
N PRO A 236 16.69 19.12 -22.18
CA PRO A 236 16.54 18.89 -20.75
C PRO A 236 16.88 17.43 -20.41
N TRP A 237 17.70 17.22 -19.37
CA TRP A 237 18.19 15.89 -19.00
C TRP A 237 17.72 15.45 -17.62
N GLY A 238 18.24 16.09 -16.58
CA GLY A 238 17.91 15.84 -15.19
C GLY A 238 16.94 16.92 -14.71
N VAL A 239 16.03 16.51 -13.83
CA VAL A 239 15.07 17.41 -13.19
C VAL A 239 15.02 17.10 -11.70
N ALA A 240 15.02 18.14 -10.88
CA ALA A 240 14.84 18.08 -9.44
C ALA A 240 13.93 19.23 -8.99
N LEU A 241 13.31 19.07 -7.83
CA LEU A 241 12.41 20.07 -7.27
C LEU A 241 12.92 20.54 -5.91
N SER A 242 12.79 21.84 -5.69
CA SER A 242 13.11 22.52 -4.44
C SER A 242 11.87 22.62 -3.56
N ASP A 243 12.05 22.70 -2.24
CA ASP A 243 10.96 22.83 -1.25
C ASP A 243 10.08 24.08 -1.48
N ASP A 244 10.57 25.07 -2.22
CA ASP A 244 9.84 26.28 -2.62
C ASP A 244 9.21 26.15 -4.02
N ASN A 245 9.01 24.92 -4.50
CA ASN A 245 8.39 24.56 -5.78
C ASN A 245 9.10 25.08 -7.03
N HIS A 246 10.40 25.42 -6.93
CA HIS A 246 11.21 25.66 -8.12
C HIS A 246 11.58 24.35 -8.81
N VAL A 247 11.44 24.34 -10.14
CA VAL A 247 11.88 23.22 -10.99
C VAL A 247 13.29 23.50 -11.47
N ILE A 248 14.23 22.65 -11.07
CA ILE A 248 15.64 22.75 -11.44
C ILE A 248 15.96 21.72 -12.50
N ILE A 249 16.46 22.17 -13.65
CA ILE A 249 16.67 21.35 -14.84
C ILE A 249 18.10 21.53 -15.32
N THR A 250 18.76 20.43 -15.70
CA THR A 250 20.02 20.50 -16.45
C THR A 250 19.75 20.53 -17.95
N GLU A 251 20.35 21.50 -18.64
CA GLU A 251 20.23 21.67 -20.08
C GLU A 251 21.57 21.37 -20.75
N LEU A 252 21.64 20.25 -21.47
CA LEU A 252 22.90 19.72 -22.00
C LEU A 252 23.48 20.62 -23.11
N ASP A 253 22.65 21.07 -24.06
CA ASP A 253 23.11 21.92 -25.17
C ASP A 253 23.44 23.35 -24.69
N GLY A 254 22.84 23.76 -23.57
CA GLY A 254 23.11 25.05 -22.91
C GLY A 254 24.34 25.05 -22.02
N ASN A 255 24.82 23.88 -21.60
CA ASN A 255 25.82 23.72 -20.54
C ASN A 255 25.46 24.53 -19.29
N CYS A 256 24.19 24.46 -18.88
CA CYS A 256 23.67 25.23 -17.77
C CYS A 256 22.67 24.42 -16.93
N VAL A 257 22.40 24.95 -15.73
CA VAL A 257 21.27 24.56 -14.90
C VAL A 257 20.26 25.69 -14.97
N THR A 258 19.01 25.38 -15.28
CA THR A 258 17.93 26.36 -15.34
C THR A 258 16.96 26.13 -14.20
N ILE A 259 16.58 27.23 -13.55
CA ILE A 259 15.58 27.26 -12.49
C ILE A 259 14.32 27.89 -13.07
N LEU A 260 13.23 27.14 -13.00
CA LEU A 260 11.89 27.58 -13.36
C LEU A 260 11.06 27.78 -12.09
N ASP A 261 10.08 28.68 -12.17
CA ASP A 261 9.01 28.73 -11.19
C ASP A 261 8.02 27.57 -11.39
N ARG A 262 7.04 27.48 -10.50
CA ARG A 262 6.03 26.43 -10.52
C ARG A 262 5.20 26.45 -11.81
N GLU A 263 4.97 27.62 -12.39
CA GLU A 263 4.25 27.78 -13.66
C GLU A 263 5.09 27.33 -14.86
N GLY A 264 6.39 27.14 -14.68
CA GLY A 264 7.33 26.70 -15.70
C GLY A 264 8.01 27.85 -16.44
N LYS A 265 7.87 29.08 -15.95
CA LYS A 265 8.57 30.24 -16.49
C LYS A 265 9.99 30.27 -15.93
N LYS A 266 10.92 30.58 -16.82
CA LYS A 266 12.34 30.67 -16.49
C LYS A 266 12.61 31.84 -15.53
N VAL A 267 13.09 31.50 -14.33
CA VAL A 267 13.53 32.46 -13.32
C VAL A 267 14.98 32.87 -13.60
N ARG A 268 15.85 31.89 -13.84
CA ARG A 268 17.28 32.12 -14.14
C ARG A 268 17.96 30.88 -14.74
N SER A 269 19.13 31.08 -15.33
CA SER A 269 20.08 30.00 -15.67
C SER A 269 21.39 30.22 -14.93
N LEU A 270 22.03 29.14 -14.49
CA LEU A 270 23.31 29.09 -13.80
C LEU A 270 24.34 28.46 -14.71
N GLY A 271 25.47 29.13 -14.92
CA GLY A 271 26.53 28.69 -15.84
C GLY A 271 26.13 28.73 -17.33
N GLY A 272 27.04 28.29 -18.20
CA GLY A 272 26.88 28.42 -19.66
C GLY A 272 27.19 29.82 -20.18
N LYS A 273 26.91 30.10 -21.46
CA LYS A 273 27.23 31.40 -22.10
C LYS A 273 26.40 32.58 -21.56
N GLU A 274 25.20 32.30 -21.06
CA GLU A 274 24.20 33.31 -20.68
C GLU A 274 23.75 33.18 -19.21
N GLY A 275 24.33 32.25 -18.44
CA GLY A 275 23.92 32.03 -17.04
C GLY A 275 24.66 32.92 -16.05
N SER A 276 24.01 33.14 -14.91
CA SER A 276 24.56 33.86 -13.77
C SER A 276 25.57 33.01 -12.98
N GLY A 277 26.32 33.69 -12.11
CA GLY A 277 27.32 33.06 -11.24
C GLY A 277 28.68 32.89 -11.91
N ASN A 278 29.56 32.13 -11.25
CA ASN A 278 30.92 31.85 -11.74
C ASN A 278 31.15 30.36 -12.09
N VAL A 279 30.15 29.50 -11.89
CA VAL A 279 30.23 28.08 -12.23
C VAL A 279 30.30 27.87 -13.74
N LYS A 280 31.12 26.91 -14.16
CA LYS A 280 31.21 26.45 -15.56
C LYS A 280 30.87 24.97 -15.62
N PHE A 281 29.92 24.64 -16.48
CA PHE A 281 29.61 23.26 -16.83
C PHE A 281 30.19 22.90 -18.19
N SER A 282 30.50 21.63 -18.38
CA SER A 282 30.97 21.08 -19.65
C SER A 282 29.99 20.07 -20.23
N HIS A 283 29.37 19.24 -19.37
CA HIS A 283 28.32 18.28 -19.70
C HIS A 283 27.48 18.02 -18.44
N PRO A 284 26.61 18.97 -18.02
CA PRO A 284 25.77 18.79 -16.85
C PRO A 284 24.68 17.75 -17.15
N ARG A 285 24.52 16.74 -16.28
CA ARG A 285 23.56 15.64 -16.47
C ARG A 285 22.56 15.56 -15.33
N GLY A 286 22.96 14.97 -14.22
CA GLY A 286 22.13 14.77 -13.04
C GLY A 286 22.10 16.02 -12.19
N VAL A 287 20.96 16.23 -11.53
CA VAL A 287 20.78 17.31 -10.58
C VAL A 287 20.03 16.79 -9.37
N ALA A 288 20.43 17.24 -8.19
CA ALA A 288 19.73 17.00 -6.94
C ALA A 288 19.87 18.23 -6.04
N ILE A 289 18.93 18.40 -5.11
CA ILE A 289 18.93 19.51 -4.17
C ILE A 289 19.18 18.95 -2.78
N THR A 290 20.19 19.51 -2.11
CA THR A 290 20.54 19.12 -0.75
C THR A 290 19.59 19.77 0.26
N PRO A 291 19.42 19.20 1.46
CA PRO A 291 18.57 19.79 2.50
C PRO A 291 18.99 21.23 2.91
N ASP A 292 20.27 21.58 2.75
CA ASP A 292 20.80 22.93 2.95
C ASP A 292 20.63 23.85 1.71
N LYS A 293 19.77 23.47 0.77
CA LYS A 293 19.34 24.23 -0.43
C LYS A 293 20.46 24.55 -1.43
N PHE A 294 21.49 23.72 -1.48
CA PHE A 294 22.46 23.76 -2.57
C PHE A 294 22.09 22.77 -3.67
N ILE A 295 22.57 23.05 -4.87
CA ILE A 295 22.36 22.19 -6.03
C ILE A 295 23.61 21.33 -6.19
N LEU A 296 23.45 20.02 -6.23
CA LEU A 296 24.47 19.09 -6.71
C LEU A 296 24.23 18.82 -8.18
N VAL A 297 25.28 18.94 -8.98
CA VAL A 297 25.24 18.69 -10.42
C VAL A 297 26.35 17.72 -10.79
N SER A 298 26.02 16.64 -11.50
CA SER A 298 27.03 15.79 -12.13
C SER A 298 27.43 16.41 -13.45
N ASP A 299 28.72 16.70 -13.60
CA ASP A 299 29.27 17.43 -14.74
C ASP A 299 30.53 16.74 -15.24
N ASN A 300 30.43 16.09 -16.41
CA ASN A 300 31.52 15.37 -17.07
C ASN A 300 32.19 14.24 -16.26
N HIS A 301 33.13 14.55 -15.36
CA HIS A 301 33.87 13.59 -14.51
C HIS A 301 33.92 14.03 -13.04
N ARG A 302 33.04 14.95 -12.64
CA ARG A 302 33.03 15.55 -11.31
C ARG A 302 31.60 15.80 -10.84
N ILE A 303 31.46 15.98 -9.54
CA ILE A 303 30.25 16.48 -8.90
C ILE A 303 30.53 17.91 -8.42
N GLN A 304 29.64 18.84 -8.75
CA GLN A 304 29.74 20.24 -8.35
C GLN A 304 28.60 20.58 -7.39
N LYS A 305 28.93 21.13 -6.22
CA LYS A 305 27.99 21.75 -5.28
C LYS A 305 27.97 23.25 -5.53
N ILE A 306 26.81 23.80 -5.86
CA ILE A 306 26.64 25.22 -6.20
C ILE A 306 25.50 25.83 -5.38
N SER A 307 25.56 27.15 -5.15
CA SER A 307 24.43 27.89 -4.60
C SER A 307 23.32 28.11 -5.64
N MET A 308 22.12 28.48 -5.17
CA MET A 308 20.99 28.88 -6.02
C MET A 308 21.27 30.15 -6.88
N ASP A 309 22.34 30.87 -6.57
CA ASP A 309 22.82 32.02 -7.36
C ASP A 309 23.92 31.65 -8.37
N GLY A 310 24.33 30.39 -8.42
CA GLY A 310 25.32 29.88 -9.38
C GLY A 310 26.77 30.04 -8.95
N TYR A 311 27.03 30.24 -7.65
CA TYR A 311 28.40 30.23 -7.12
C TYR A 311 28.85 28.82 -6.81
N LEU A 312 30.03 28.44 -7.28
CA LEU A 312 30.64 27.15 -6.95
C LEU A 312 31.09 27.12 -5.48
N ILE A 313 30.58 26.15 -4.72
CA ILE A 313 30.89 25.96 -3.30
C ILE A 313 31.95 24.87 -3.12
N ALA A 314 31.76 23.73 -3.79
CA ALA A 314 32.69 22.61 -3.76
C ALA A 314 32.66 21.87 -5.09
N SER A 315 33.77 21.23 -5.43
CA SER A 315 33.86 20.33 -6.57
C SER A 315 34.69 19.13 -6.18
N VAL A 316 34.17 17.93 -6.46
CA VAL A 316 34.85 16.67 -6.14
C VAL A 316 34.89 15.77 -7.36
N GLY A 317 36.00 15.04 -7.45
CA GLY A 317 36.25 14.01 -8.43
C GLY A 317 36.91 14.45 -9.72
N GLU A 318 37.50 13.46 -10.37
CA GLU A 318 38.23 13.57 -11.61
C GLU A 318 38.05 12.31 -12.44
N LYS A 319 38.56 12.31 -13.67
CA LYS A 319 38.41 11.18 -14.58
C LYS A 319 39.21 9.97 -14.09
N GLY A 320 38.54 8.85 -13.82
CA GLY A 320 39.24 7.62 -13.46
C GLY A 320 38.31 6.53 -12.95
N SER A 321 38.88 5.53 -12.30
CA SER A 321 38.15 4.44 -11.66
C SER A 321 38.65 4.29 -10.23
N GLY A 322 37.73 4.28 -9.27
CA GLY A 322 38.05 4.20 -7.84
C GLY A 322 37.29 5.24 -7.02
N PRO A 323 37.56 5.32 -5.71
CA PRO A 323 36.91 6.28 -4.82
C PRO A 323 37.03 7.72 -5.31
N LEU A 324 35.90 8.42 -5.49
CA LEU A 324 35.81 9.79 -6.02
C LEU A 324 36.30 9.97 -7.47
N LEU A 325 36.65 8.90 -8.18
CA LEU A 325 37.03 8.97 -9.59
C LEU A 325 35.85 8.53 -10.47
N PHE A 326 35.44 9.37 -11.41
CA PHE A 326 34.21 9.16 -12.19
C PHE A 326 34.47 9.02 -13.68
N LYS A 327 33.70 8.15 -14.35
CA LYS A 327 33.60 8.08 -15.81
C LYS A 327 32.14 8.32 -16.21
N GLU A 328 31.82 9.55 -16.60
CA GLU A 328 30.46 9.95 -16.96
C GLU A 328 29.44 9.69 -15.81
N PRO A 329 29.56 10.35 -14.65
CA PRO A 329 28.53 10.27 -13.63
C PRO A 329 27.22 10.83 -14.20
N HIS A 330 26.16 10.05 -14.08
CA HIS A 330 24.88 10.33 -14.72
C HIS A 330 23.92 11.05 -13.77
N VAL A 331 23.25 10.35 -12.85
CA VAL A 331 22.35 10.99 -11.88
C VAL A 331 23.04 11.15 -10.52
N ILE A 332 22.48 12.06 -9.72
CA ILE A 332 22.70 12.17 -8.29
C ILE A 332 21.35 11.97 -7.59
N ALA A 333 21.29 11.11 -6.58
CA ALA A 333 20.15 10.98 -5.68
C ALA A 333 20.62 11.18 -4.23
N ILE A 334 19.77 11.76 -3.38
CA ILE A 334 20.11 12.03 -1.99
C ILE A 334 19.14 11.27 -1.10
N SER A 335 19.67 10.52 -0.13
CA SER A 335 18.86 9.86 0.88
C SER A 335 18.29 10.91 1.84
N SER A 336 16.96 11.01 1.93
CA SER A 336 16.30 11.87 2.91
C SER A 336 16.52 11.44 4.36
N ILE A 337 16.90 10.17 4.59
CA ILE A 337 17.12 9.58 5.92
C ILE A 337 18.52 9.94 6.44
N THR A 338 19.54 9.80 5.59
CA THR A 338 20.95 9.91 6.00
C THR A 338 21.68 11.12 5.44
N GLY A 339 21.12 11.77 4.43
CA GLY A 339 21.78 12.82 3.64
C GLY A 339 22.88 12.29 2.71
N GLN A 340 23.09 10.97 2.63
CA GLN A 340 24.09 10.38 1.73
C GLN A 340 23.74 10.61 0.27
N VAL A 341 24.78 10.81 -0.54
CA VAL A 341 24.68 11.16 -1.95
C VAL A 341 25.06 9.96 -2.80
N TYR A 342 24.11 9.41 -3.54
CA TYR A 342 24.27 8.26 -4.42
C TYR A 342 24.46 8.74 -5.85
N ILE A 343 25.51 8.27 -6.52
CA ILE A 343 25.90 8.71 -7.85
C ILE A 343 26.00 7.49 -8.77
N ALA A 344 25.26 7.52 -9.88
CA ALA A 344 25.38 6.49 -10.91
C ALA A 344 26.60 6.78 -11.79
N ASP A 345 27.69 6.06 -11.58
CA ASP A 345 28.93 6.21 -12.33
C ASP A 345 28.89 5.32 -13.57
N LYS A 346 28.16 5.79 -14.59
CA LYS A 346 27.75 4.99 -15.76
C LYS A 346 28.93 4.33 -16.48
N GLY A 347 30.08 4.98 -16.56
CA GLY A 347 31.26 4.47 -17.27
C GLY A 347 32.16 3.57 -16.43
N ASN A 348 31.91 3.46 -15.12
CA ASN A 348 32.55 2.49 -14.23
C ASN A 348 31.58 1.36 -13.81
N ASP A 349 30.33 1.37 -14.31
CA ASP A 349 29.30 0.37 -14.04
C ASP A 349 29.04 0.14 -12.54
N CYS A 350 29.13 1.22 -11.76
CA CYS A 350 28.94 1.17 -10.31
C CYS A 350 28.14 2.37 -9.79
N ILE A 351 27.68 2.25 -8.55
CA ILE A 351 27.10 3.33 -7.77
C ILE A 351 28.13 3.74 -6.72
N GLN A 352 28.53 5.01 -6.72
CA GLN A 352 29.36 5.56 -5.65
C GLN A 352 28.47 6.30 -4.65
N VAL A 353 28.70 6.06 -3.36
CA VAL A 353 27.97 6.68 -2.27
C VAL A 353 28.91 7.58 -1.50
N LEU A 354 28.53 8.84 -1.36
CA LEU A 354 29.26 9.86 -0.61
C LEU A 354 28.50 10.23 0.67
N ASN A 355 29.25 10.68 1.66
CA ASN A 355 28.69 11.32 2.85
C ASN A 355 28.16 12.73 2.47
N PRO A 356 27.33 13.37 3.33
CA PRO A 356 26.79 14.72 3.06
C PRO A 356 27.87 15.80 2.82
N ASP A 357 29.06 15.60 3.36
CA ASP A 357 30.24 16.46 3.16
C ASP A 357 31.02 16.16 1.86
N LEU A 358 30.48 15.28 1.01
CA LEU A 358 31.04 14.80 -0.26
C LEU A 358 32.32 13.95 -0.11
N THR A 359 32.63 13.47 1.09
CA THR A 359 33.68 12.45 1.28
C THR A 359 33.17 11.07 0.83
N PHE A 360 34.07 10.21 0.33
CA PHE A 360 33.70 8.86 -0.07
C PHE A 360 33.23 8.02 1.11
N SER A 361 32.09 7.33 0.97
CA SER A 361 31.61 6.36 1.93
C SER A 361 31.93 4.94 1.45
N HIS A 362 31.28 4.51 0.37
CA HIS A 362 31.44 3.19 -0.20
C HIS A 362 30.97 3.18 -1.66
N SER A 363 31.14 2.06 -2.35
CA SER A 363 30.58 1.84 -3.67
C SER A 363 30.12 0.40 -3.82
N PHE A 364 29.19 0.18 -4.74
CA PHE A 364 28.71 -1.15 -5.09
C PHE A 364 28.39 -1.25 -6.58
N GLY A 365 28.42 -2.48 -7.09
CA GLY A 365 28.27 -2.77 -8.51
C GLY A 365 29.59 -2.92 -9.26
N SER A 366 29.52 -3.72 -10.32
CA SER A 366 30.58 -3.96 -11.29
C SER A 366 29.95 -4.26 -12.64
N TYR A 367 30.75 -4.17 -13.71
CA TYR A 367 30.28 -4.52 -15.05
C TYR A 367 29.79 -5.97 -15.13
N GLY A 368 28.59 -6.19 -15.65
CA GLY A 368 28.05 -7.52 -15.92
C GLY A 368 26.53 -7.62 -15.87
N SER A 369 26.00 -8.83 -15.88
CA SER A 369 24.55 -9.11 -15.95
C SER A 369 24.02 -9.93 -14.76
N ALA A 370 24.89 -10.37 -13.85
CA ALA A 370 24.47 -11.04 -12.63
C ALA A 370 23.76 -10.06 -11.68
N ASN A 371 23.19 -10.58 -10.60
CA ASN A 371 22.55 -9.75 -9.57
C ASN A 371 23.59 -8.86 -8.90
N GLY A 372 23.32 -7.56 -8.84
CA GLY A 372 24.26 -6.57 -8.31
C GLY A 372 25.33 -6.13 -9.30
N GLU A 373 25.41 -6.70 -10.49
CA GLU A 373 26.22 -6.18 -11.60
C GLU A 373 25.38 -5.26 -12.50
N PHE A 374 26.01 -4.33 -13.19
CA PHE A 374 25.35 -3.35 -14.05
C PHE A 374 25.98 -3.33 -15.45
N VAL A 375 25.17 -2.90 -16.42
CA VAL A 375 25.67 -2.38 -17.69
C VAL A 375 25.05 -0.99 -17.90
N TYR A 376 25.87 0.04 -17.77
CA TYR A 376 25.47 1.44 -17.86
C TYR A 376 24.34 1.82 -16.87
N PRO A 377 24.59 1.81 -15.55
CA PRO A 377 23.62 2.32 -14.59
C PRO A 377 23.37 3.81 -14.87
N ARG A 378 22.09 4.24 -14.96
CA ARG A 378 21.76 5.61 -15.43
C ARG A 378 21.07 6.49 -14.41
N HIS A 379 20.17 5.95 -13.61
CA HIS A 379 19.37 6.72 -12.68
C HIS A 379 19.10 5.94 -11.41
N ILE A 380 18.79 6.67 -10.35
CA ILE A 380 18.66 6.20 -8.97
C ILE A 380 17.43 6.86 -8.39
N ALA A 381 16.60 6.09 -7.70
CA ALA A 381 15.58 6.59 -6.80
C ALA A 381 15.73 5.88 -5.44
N ILE A 382 15.37 6.56 -4.36
CA ILE A 382 15.48 6.04 -3.00
C ILE A 382 14.09 6.12 -2.38
N ASP A 383 13.58 5.00 -1.87
CA ASP A 383 12.27 5.00 -1.21
C ASP A 383 12.33 5.48 0.25
N SER A 384 11.17 5.62 0.89
CA SER A 384 11.06 6.10 2.28
C SER A 384 11.70 5.16 3.31
N GLN A 385 12.07 3.92 2.92
CA GLN A 385 12.80 2.97 3.76
C GLN A 385 14.30 2.98 3.47
N GLY A 386 14.77 3.83 2.55
CA GLY A 386 16.15 3.94 2.13
C GLY A 386 16.58 2.90 1.11
N LEU A 387 15.66 2.10 0.55
CA LEU A 387 16.01 1.13 -0.49
C LEU A 387 16.29 1.87 -1.79
N VAL A 388 17.36 1.46 -2.46
CA VAL A 388 17.93 2.15 -3.62
C VAL A 388 17.54 1.39 -4.88
N TYR A 389 16.86 2.06 -5.81
CA TYR A 389 16.42 1.51 -7.08
C TYR A 389 17.29 2.09 -8.19
N VAL A 390 17.88 1.25 -9.00
CA VAL A 390 18.83 1.64 -10.05
C VAL A 390 18.31 1.16 -11.40
N THR A 391 18.29 2.06 -12.38
CA THR A 391 18.03 1.70 -13.79
C THR A 391 19.29 1.12 -14.41
N ASP A 392 19.26 -0.18 -14.66
CA ASP A 392 20.34 -0.92 -15.31
C ASP A 392 20.08 -0.94 -16.81
N ASN A 393 20.48 0.15 -17.47
CA ASN A 393 20.02 0.50 -18.81
C ASN A 393 20.39 -0.54 -19.87
N GLY A 394 21.62 -1.07 -19.82
CA GLY A 394 22.14 -2.03 -20.77
C GLY A 394 21.55 -3.42 -20.57
N ASN A 395 21.19 -3.79 -19.34
CA ASN A 395 20.52 -5.06 -19.04
C ASN A 395 18.99 -4.98 -19.14
N HIS A 396 18.42 -3.81 -19.43
CA HIS A 396 16.97 -3.60 -19.61
C HIS A 396 16.14 -4.00 -18.37
N ARG A 397 16.63 -3.67 -17.18
CA ARG A 397 16.00 -4.02 -15.90
C ARG A 397 16.12 -2.90 -14.88
N ILE A 398 15.35 -3.00 -13.81
CA ILE A 398 15.55 -2.23 -12.58
C ILE A 398 16.09 -3.18 -11.53
N GLN A 399 17.09 -2.74 -10.76
CA GLN A 399 17.61 -3.48 -9.62
C GLN A 399 17.39 -2.67 -8.34
N LYS A 400 17.03 -3.37 -7.26
CA LYS A 400 16.77 -2.81 -5.93
C LYS A 400 17.84 -3.28 -4.96
N PHE A 401 18.32 -2.35 -4.13
CA PHE A 401 19.41 -2.56 -3.18
C PHE A 401 19.03 -2.03 -1.80
N SER A 402 19.66 -2.58 -0.77
CA SER A 402 19.70 -1.98 0.55
C SER A 402 20.63 -0.76 0.58
N PRO A 403 20.53 0.11 1.60
CA PRO A 403 21.43 1.27 1.74
C PRO A 403 22.93 0.92 1.80
N ASP A 404 23.28 -0.29 2.24
CA ASP A 404 24.66 -0.81 2.25
C ASP A 404 25.07 -1.49 0.93
N GLY A 405 24.27 -1.35 -0.13
CA GLY A 405 24.60 -1.80 -1.49
C GLY A 405 24.37 -3.30 -1.74
N LYS A 406 23.68 -4.03 -0.86
CA LYS A 406 23.36 -5.44 -1.10
C LYS A 406 22.14 -5.56 -2.01
N PHE A 407 22.24 -6.45 -2.98
CA PHE A 407 21.13 -6.76 -3.88
C PHE A 407 19.92 -7.31 -3.11
N VAL A 408 18.74 -6.76 -3.38
CA VAL A 408 17.47 -7.18 -2.79
C VAL A 408 16.64 -7.95 -3.82
N CYS A 409 16.31 -7.32 -4.94
CA CYS A 409 15.57 -7.93 -6.03
C CYS A 409 15.78 -7.18 -7.35
N GLN A 410 15.24 -7.73 -8.44
CA GLN A 410 15.19 -7.07 -9.74
C GLN A 410 13.82 -7.27 -10.38
N PHE A 411 13.47 -6.38 -11.30
CA PHE A 411 12.29 -6.53 -12.14
C PHE A 411 12.48 -5.85 -13.49
N GLY A 412 11.63 -6.24 -14.44
CA GLY A 412 11.78 -5.85 -15.84
C GLY A 412 12.68 -6.81 -16.62
N THR A 413 12.31 -7.03 -17.88
CA THR A 413 13.09 -7.81 -18.85
C THR A 413 13.08 -7.08 -20.19
N LYS A 414 14.09 -7.28 -21.03
CA LYS A 414 14.13 -6.65 -22.35
C LYS A 414 12.86 -6.90 -23.17
N GLY A 415 12.25 -5.84 -23.68
CA GLY A 415 11.12 -5.92 -24.62
C GLY A 415 10.20 -4.69 -24.58
N SER A 416 8.99 -4.84 -25.12
CA SER A 416 7.99 -3.77 -25.24
C SER A 416 6.61 -4.14 -24.68
N GLY A 417 6.43 -5.40 -24.25
CA GLY A 417 5.21 -5.86 -23.58
C GLY A 417 5.01 -5.26 -22.17
N PRO A 418 3.89 -5.59 -21.51
CA PRO A 418 3.66 -5.28 -20.09
C PRO A 418 4.80 -5.83 -19.22
N GLY A 419 5.33 -5.00 -18.33
CA GLY A 419 6.45 -5.34 -17.46
C GLY A 419 7.81 -5.52 -18.15
N GLN A 420 7.86 -5.46 -19.47
CA GLN A 420 9.11 -5.46 -20.23
C GLN A 420 9.62 -4.02 -20.40
N LEU A 421 10.94 -3.86 -20.34
CA LEU A 421 11.62 -2.58 -20.44
C LEU A 421 12.54 -2.52 -21.66
N SER A 422 12.64 -1.34 -22.27
CA SER A 422 13.63 -1.09 -23.33
C SER A 422 14.47 0.14 -23.00
N ASN A 423 15.71 -0.09 -22.59
CA ASN A 423 16.68 0.94 -22.17
C ASN A 423 16.07 1.89 -21.13
N PRO A 424 15.73 1.39 -19.92
CA PRO A 424 15.20 2.24 -18.86
C PRO A 424 16.24 3.32 -18.51
N ASN A 425 15.80 4.58 -18.44
CA ASN A 425 16.66 5.72 -18.21
C ASN A 425 16.42 6.30 -16.83
N GLY A 426 15.37 7.13 -16.69
CA GLY A 426 14.99 7.77 -15.44
C GLY A 426 14.11 6.86 -14.59
N ILE A 427 14.15 7.08 -13.28
CA ILE A 427 13.32 6.41 -12.30
C ILE A 427 12.97 7.39 -11.19
N THR A 428 11.70 7.40 -10.77
CA THR A 428 11.25 8.13 -9.59
C THR A 428 10.21 7.31 -8.85
N ILE A 429 9.99 7.65 -7.58
CA ILE A 429 9.04 6.96 -6.71
C ILE A 429 8.10 8.02 -6.17
N ASP A 430 6.80 7.80 -6.32
CA ASP A 430 5.79 8.61 -5.66
C ASP A 430 5.74 8.23 -4.17
N THR A 431 6.69 8.70 -3.39
CA THR A 431 6.80 8.36 -1.97
C THR A 431 5.72 9.03 -1.11
N ALA A 432 5.08 10.09 -1.62
CA ALA A 432 4.11 10.88 -0.89
C ALA A 432 2.71 10.26 -0.91
N ALA A 433 2.29 9.67 -2.04
CA ALA A 433 0.94 9.12 -2.18
C ALA A 433 0.91 7.59 -2.32
N THR A 434 1.57 7.01 -3.33
CA THR A 434 1.29 5.62 -3.74
C THR A 434 2.42 4.59 -3.52
N GLY A 435 3.65 5.04 -3.37
CA GLY A 435 4.85 4.19 -3.36
C GLY A 435 5.13 3.50 -4.70
N LEU A 436 4.53 3.97 -5.80
CA LEU A 436 4.73 3.41 -7.13
C LEU A 436 6.02 3.92 -7.75
N VAL A 437 6.63 3.06 -8.57
CA VAL A 437 7.89 3.30 -9.26
C VAL A 437 7.60 3.65 -10.71
N TYR A 438 7.94 4.87 -11.11
CA TYR A 438 7.77 5.37 -12.47
C TYR A 438 9.12 5.33 -13.17
N VAL A 439 9.16 4.73 -14.35
CA VAL A 439 10.39 4.51 -15.11
C VAL A 439 10.22 5.07 -16.51
N SER A 440 11.09 5.99 -16.92
CA SER A 440 11.14 6.42 -18.31
C SER A 440 11.94 5.44 -19.15
N GLU A 441 11.39 5.10 -20.32
CA GLU A 441 12.00 4.15 -21.24
C GLU A 441 12.48 4.85 -22.50
N TRP A 442 13.79 4.90 -22.67
CA TRP A 442 14.41 5.51 -23.84
C TRP A 442 14.03 4.78 -25.13
N GLY A 443 14.04 3.44 -25.10
CA GLY A 443 13.80 2.60 -26.27
C GLY A 443 12.33 2.56 -26.66
N ASN A 444 11.43 2.53 -25.68
CA ASN A 444 9.98 2.44 -25.92
C ASN A 444 9.28 3.80 -25.99
N ASN A 445 9.96 4.91 -25.64
CA ASN A 445 9.41 6.28 -25.64
C ASN A 445 8.12 6.40 -24.81
N ARG A 446 8.15 5.84 -23.61
CA ARG A 446 7.01 5.78 -22.69
C ARG A 446 7.48 5.85 -21.25
N ILE A 447 6.55 6.04 -20.33
CA ILE A 447 6.73 5.83 -18.90
C ILE A 447 6.02 4.52 -18.52
N SER A 448 6.72 3.62 -17.83
CA SER A 448 6.15 2.42 -17.22
C SER A 448 6.06 2.57 -15.71
N VAL A 449 4.96 2.10 -15.15
CA VAL A 449 4.63 2.20 -13.73
C VAL A 449 4.64 0.81 -13.12
N PHE A 450 5.40 0.66 -12.04
CA PHE A 450 5.56 -0.59 -11.31
C PHE A 450 5.21 -0.40 -9.84
N THR A 451 4.93 -1.51 -9.19
CA THR A 451 4.94 -1.57 -7.75
C THR A 451 6.36 -1.58 -7.19
N SER A 452 6.50 -1.28 -5.90
CA SER A 452 7.70 -1.51 -5.09
C SER A 452 8.27 -2.94 -5.16
N ASP A 453 7.40 -3.92 -5.46
CA ASP A 453 7.74 -5.34 -5.60
C ASP A 453 8.03 -5.73 -7.06
N GLY A 454 8.00 -4.78 -7.98
CA GLY A 454 8.32 -4.99 -9.39
C GLY A 454 7.18 -5.53 -10.27
N VAL A 455 5.95 -5.52 -9.78
CA VAL A 455 4.77 -5.89 -10.56
C VAL A 455 4.40 -4.73 -11.47
N PHE A 456 4.24 -5.00 -12.77
CA PHE A 456 3.78 -4.00 -13.73
C PHE A 456 2.35 -3.56 -13.44
N VAL A 457 2.10 -2.25 -13.44
CA VAL A 457 0.79 -1.67 -13.15
C VAL A 457 0.20 -1.03 -14.40
N SER A 458 0.92 -0.09 -15.01
CA SER A 458 0.42 0.63 -16.19
C SER A 458 1.58 1.22 -17.00
N LYS A 459 1.26 1.79 -18.16
CA LYS A 459 2.18 2.56 -18.99
C LYS A 459 1.42 3.66 -19.71
N PHE A 460 2.10 4.77 -19.98
CA PHE A 460 1.56 5.86 -20.79
C PHE A 460 2.67 6.51 -21.61
N GLY A 461 2.28 7.21 -22.67
CA GLY A 461 3.21 7.75 -23.65
C GLY A 461 3.50 6.79 -24.81
N SER A 462 3.84 7.39 -25.94
CA SER A 462 4.31 6.70 -27.15
C SER A 462 5.27 7.60 -27.92
N LYS A 463 5.97 7.07 -28.92
CA LYS A 463 6.91 7.87 -29.71
C LYS A 463 6.19 8.98 -30.48
N GLY A 464 6.64 10.22 -30.32
CA GLY A 464 6.17 11.36 -31.11
C GLY A 464 6.38 12.70 -30.42
N SER A 465 5.66 13.73 -30.86
CA SER A 465 5.81 15.12 -30.38
C SER A 465 4.51 15.72 -29.83
N ASN A 466 3.39 15.00 -29.89
CA ASN A 466 2.14 15.43 -29.25
C ASN A 466 2.30 15.49 -27.73
N ILE A 467 1.39 16.17 -27.04
CA ILE A 467 1.47 16.41 -25.59
C ILE A 467 1.51 15.12 -24.76
N ASP A 468 0.89 14.06 -25.25
CA ASP A 468 0.82 12.72 -24.66
C ASP A 468 1.89 11.75 -25.20
N GLN A 469 2.83 12.26 -26.01
CA GLN A 469 3.90 11.50 -26.65
C GLN A 469 5.27 11.97 -26.18
N PHE A 470 6.27 11.09 -26.28
CA PHE A 470 7.65 11.38 -25.94
C PHE A 470 8.59 11.08 -27.10
N ASN A 471 9.72 11.77 -27.10
CA ASN A 471 10.86 11.46 -27.93
C ASN A 471 12.09 11.34 -27.02
N ASN A 472 12.35 10.09 -26.64
CA ASN A 472 13.44 9.67 -25.78
C ASN A 472 13.42 10.33 -24.37
N PRO A 473 12.43 9.98 -23.52
CA PRO A 473 12.32 10.58 -22.20
C PRO A 473 13.51 10.22 -21.28
N TYR A 474 13.89 11.15 -20.39
CA TYR A 474 15.03 11.05 -19.47
C TYR A 474 14.61 11.19 -18.00
N GLY A 475 15.05 12.22 -17.27
CA GLY A 475 14.74 12.43 -15.87
C GLY A 475 13.24 12.67 -15.66
N LEU A 476 12.76 12.22 -14.51
CA LEU A 476 11.40 12.45 -14.06
C LEU A 476 11.37 12.63 -12.54
N THR A 477 10.47 13.47 -12.04
CA THR A 477 10.32 13.75 -10.60
C THR A 477 8.90 14.18 -10.27
N PHE A 478 8.46 13.91 -9.05
CA PHE A 478 7.18 14.38 -8.50
C PHE A 478 7.36 15.66 -7.70
N ASP A 479 6.39 16.58 -7.77
CA ASP A 479 6.22 17.66 -6.79
C ASP A 479 5.36 17.25 -5.60
N GLU A 480 5.28 18.15 -4.61
CA GLU A 480 4.53 17.92 -3.36
C GLU A 480 3.03 17.74 -3.59
N ASP A 481 2.50 18.26 -4.71
CA ASP A 481 1.10 18.12 -5.11
C ASP A 481 0.84 16.85 -5.95
N GLY A 482 1.89 16.05 -6.19
CA GLY A 482 1.82 14.80 -6.93
C GLY A 482 1.86 14.95 -8.45
N LEU A 483 2.22 16.13 -8.98
CA LEU A 483 2.44 16.30 -10.43
C LEU A 483 3.77 15.69 -10.85
N LEU A 484 3.76 14.98 -11.97
CA LEU A 484 4.94 14.31 -12.52
C LEU A 484 5.56 15.14 -13.64
N TYR A 485 6.79 15.59 -13.44
CA TYR A 485 7.59 16.29 -14.45
C TYR A 485 8.46 15.28 -15.20
N VAL A 486 8.42 15.30 -16.52
CA VAL A 486 9.18 14.39 -17.38
C VAL A 486 9.99 15.17 -18.41
N CYS A 487 11.31 14.97 -18.42
CA CYS A 487 12.20 15.53 -19.44
C CYS A 487 12.02 14.79 -20.78
N ASP A 488 11.46 15.48 -21.76
CA ASP A 488 11.25 14.98 -23.11
C ASP A 488 12.39 15.46 -24.03
N TYR A 489 13.50 14.73 -23.94
CA TYR A 489 14.84 15.17 -24.35
C TYR A 489 14.95 15.65 -25.79
N ASN A 490 14.45 14.88 -26.76
CA ASN A 490 14.57 15.23 -28.18
C ASN A 490 13.42 16.12 -28.68
N ASN A 491 12.40 16.37 -27.85
CA ASN A 491 11.36 17.37 -28.13
C ASN A 491 11.65 18.71 -27.42
N TYR A 492 12.79 18.85 -26.74
CA TYR A 492 13.25 20.12 -26.16
C TYR A 492 12.26 20.74 -25.16
N ARG A 493 11.59 19.90 -24.37
CA ARG A 493 10.53 20.31 -23.44
C ARG A 493 10.50 19.47 -22.17
N LEU A 494 9.79 20.00 -21.18
CA LEU A 494 9.34 19.28 -19.99
C LEU A 494 7.82 19.06 -20.12
N VAL A 495 7.35 17.84 -19.88
CA VAL A 495 5.91 17.52 -19.86
C VAL A 495 5.50 17.31 -18.40
N VAL A 496 4.40 17.94 -17.99
CA VAL A 496 3.85 17.82 -16.63
C VAL A 496 2.55 17.02 -16.71
N TYR A 497 2.45 15.97 -15.90
CA TYR A 497 1.28 15.10 -15.75
C TYR A 497 0.62 15.29 -14.40
#